data_AF-A0A2V8QGP8-F1
#
_entry.id   AF-A0A2V8QGP8-F1
#
_cell.length_a   1.000
_cell.length_b   1.000
_cell.length_c   1.000
_cell.angle_alpha   90.00
_cell.angle_beta   90.00
_cell.angle_gamma   90.00
#
_symmetry.space_group_name_H-M   'P 1'
#
loop_
_entity.id
_entity.type
_entity.pdbx_description
1 polymer ?
#
loop_
_entity_poly.entity_id
_entity_poly.type
_entity_poly.pdbx_seq_one_letter_code
_entity_poly.pdbx_strand_id
1 'polypeptide(L)'
;MPVKIENQYEGKLPRNTVVNIESALDSVPREHLRGIERVRLVDVITEPRARMAAKGADLPALYHPRQGNQGAWFEIAVTPLVQANKPFHKRIIPRLSFKGNLVAVVFSLIGQHYYLTLRHSVKRGAIEASVRAYVEKQLKEWNEAQHKIRAKLFKPLQPTLERWSRSLAKKAAAEKKKKG
;
A
#
# COMPACT_ATOMS: atom_id res chain seq x y z
N MET A 1 2.11 -21.77 4.52
CA MET A 1 0.95 -21.54 5.41
C MET A 1 0.25 -20.27 4.95
N PRO A 2 -1.09 -20.21 4.98
CA PRO A 2 -1.81 -18.97 4.65
C PRO A 2 -1.53 -17.91 5.71
N VAL A 3 -1.34 -16.66 5.28
CA VAL A 3 -1.19 -15.52 6.19
C VAL A 3 -2.55 -15.26 6.85
N LYS A 4 -2.61 -15.30 8.18
CA LYS A 4 -3.88 -15.12 8.92
C LYS A 4 -4.28 -13.65 8.95
N ILE A 5 -5.57 -13.34 8.77
CA ILE A 5 -6.09 -11.97 8.91
C ILE A 5 -6.84 -11.87 10.24
N GLU A 6 -6.39 -10.97 11.12
CA GLU A 6 -6.98 -10.72 12.44
C GLU A 6 -7.62 -9.33 12.45
N ASN A 7 -8.89 -9.25 12.86
CA ASN A 7 -9.58 -7.98 13.01
C ASN A 7 -9.62 -7.57 14.49
N GLN A 8 -8.91 -6.50 14.84
CA GLN A 8 -8.96 -5.83 16.15
C GLN A 8 -9.47 -4.39 16.02
N TYR A 9 -10.05 -4.03 14.87
CA TYR A 9 -10.71 -2.74 14.66
C TYR A 9 -12.08 -2.75 15.35
N GLU A 10 -12.34 -1.77 16.22
CA GLU A 10 -13.60 -1.68 16.98
C GLU A 10 -14.79 -1.28 16.09
N GLY A 11 -14.52 -0.57 14.99
CA GLY A 11 -15.56 -0.08 14.09
C GLY A 11 -16.02 -1.08 13.02
N LYS A 12 -16.99 -0.64 12.20
CA LYS A 12 -17.38 -1.40 10.99
C LYS A 12 -16.33 -1.25 9.91
N LEU A 13 -15.67 -2.34 9.56
CA LEU A 13 -14.72 -2.36 8.44
C LEU A 13 -15.39 -1.91 7.14
N PRO A 14 -14.70 -1.13 6.28
CA PRO A 14 -15.16 -0.86 4.94
C PRO A 14 -15.43 -2.15 4.16
N ARG A 15 -16.37 -2.08 3.21
CA ARG A 15 -16.80 -3.25 2.43
C ARG A 15 -15.60 -3.88 1.72
N ASN A 16 -15.54 -5.22 1.73
CA ASN A 16 -14.50 -6.02 1.09
C ASN A 16 -13.07 -5.79 1.61
N THR A 17 -12.88 -5.21 2.81
CA THR A 17 -11.52 -5.01 3.36
C THR A 17 -10.71 -6.31 3.39
N VAL A 18 -11.26 -7.37 3.98
CA VAL A 18 -10.59 -8.69 4.06
C VAL A 18 -10.31 -9.26 2.67
N VAL A 19 -11.33 -9.28 1.79
CA VAL A 19 -11.19 -9.76 0.40
C VAL A 19 -10.11 -9.01 -0.38
N ASN A 20 -9.97 -7.70 -0.16
CA ASN A 20 -8.92 -6.91 -0.82
C ASN A 20 -7.53 -7.25 -0.29
N ILE A 21 -7.40 -7.54 1.01
CA ILE A 21 -6.14 -7.98 1.62
C ILE A 21 -5.76 -9.36 1.08
N GLU A 22 -6.69 -10.31 1.09
CA GLU A 22 -6.50 -11.66 0.51
C GLU A 22 -6.11 -11.57 -0.96
N SER A 23 -6.84 -10.77 -1.76
CA SER A 23 -6.52 -10.56 -3.17
C SER A 23 -5.13 -9.97 -3.39
N ALA A 24 -4.65 -9.10 -2.49
CA ALA A 24 -3.29 -8.56 -2.58
C ALA A 24 -2.26 -9.64 -2.23
N LEU A 25 -2.48 -10.40 -1.16
CA LEU A 25 -1.62 -11.51 -0.75
C LEU A 25 -1.53 -12.59 -1.84
N ASP A 26 -2.63 -12.95 -2.48
CA ASP A 26 -2.66 -13.96 -3.54
C ASP A 26 -1.99 -13.50 -4.84
N SER A 27 -1.85 -12.20 -5.04
CA SER A 27 -1.23 -11.64 -6.25
C SER A 27 0.30 -11.63 -6.22
N VAL A 28 0.91 -11.79 -5.04
CA VAL A 28 2.37 -11.80 -4.90
C VAL A 28 2.94 -13.23 -4.93
N PRO A 29 4.20 -13.41 -5.34
CA PRO A 29 4.88 -14.69 -5.23
C PRO A 29 4.89 -15.20 -3.78
N ARG A 30 4.60 -16.48 -3.57
CA ARG A 30 4.56 -17.12 -2.24
C ARG A 30 5.87 -16.94 -1.44
N GLU A 31 7.00 -16.87 -2.14
CA GLU A 31 8.31 -16.63 -1.52
C GLU A 31 8.38 -15.29 -0.80
N HIS A 32 7.70 -14.25 -1.30
CA HIS A 32 7.67 -12.93 -0.67
C HIS A 32 6.81 -12.90 0.59
N LEU A 33 6.00 -13.94 0.81
CA LEU A 33 5.17 -14.09 2.00
C LEU A 33 5.80 -15.02 3.04
N ARG A 34 6.95 -15.61 2.73
CA ARG A 34 7.58 -16.62 3.56
C ARG A 34 7.97 -16.06 4.93
N GLY A 35 7.40 -16.62 5.99
CA GLY A 35 7.71 -16.21 7.37
C GLY A 35 6.81 -15.11 7.91
N ILE A 36 5.83 -14.65 7.13
CA ILE A 36 4.73 -13.81 7.60
C ILE A 36 3.66 -14.71 8.23
N GLU A 37 3.28 -14.41 9.47
CA GLU A 37 2.24 -15.17 10.19
C GLU A 37 0.86 -14.55 10.02
N ARG A 38 0.75 -13.22 10.17
CA ARG A 38 -0.55 -12.55 10.21
C ARG A 38 -0.53 -11.10 9.74
N VAL A 39 -1.71 -10.63 9.35
CA VAL A 39 -2.08 -9.23 9.15
C VAL A 39 -3.13 -8.86 10.19
N ARG A 40 -2.86 -7.84 10.99
CA ARG A 40 -3.74 -7.34 12.05
C ARG A 40 -4.31 -5.98 11.65
N LEU A 41 -5.63 -5.86 11.68
CA LEU A 41 -6.34 -4.60 11.47
C LEU A 41 -6.59 -3.95 12.84
N VAL A 42 -6.23 -2.68 12.99
CA VAL A 42 -6.40 -1.90 14.22
C VAL A 42 -6.98 -0.54 13.90
N ASP A 43 -7.50 0.17 14.91
CA ASP A 43 -7.96 1.55 14.77
C ASP A 43 -6.79 2.49 14.43
N VAL A 44 -5.75 2.46 15.25
CA VAL A 44 -4.55 3.31 15.16
C VAL A 44 -3.35 2.55 15.70
N ILE A 45 -2.17 2.84 15.15
CA ILE A 45 -0.92 2.25 15.63
C ILE A 45 -0.47 2.98 16.91
N THR A 46 -0.32 2.22 17.99
CA THR A 46 0.03 2.75 19.31
C THR A 46 1.51 2.59 19.66
N GLU A 47 2.29 1.84 18.86
CA GLU A 47 3.71 1.57 19.10
C GLU A 47 4.54 2.87 19.26
N PRO A 48 5.12 3.15 20.46
CA PRO A 48 5.75 4.44 20.76
C PRO A 48 6.89 4.80 19.81
N ARG A 49 7.73 3.83 19.46
CA ARG A 49 8.88 4.04 18.56
C ARG A 49 8.43 4.46 17.15
N ALA A 50 7.35 3.83 16.67
CA ALA A 50 6.78 4.14 15.37
C ALA A 50 6.17 5.56 15.35
N ARG A 51 5.45 5.94 16.41
CA ARG A 51 4.85 7.29 16.53
C ARG A 51 5.90 8.40 16.60
N MET A 52 7.01 8.17 17.30
CA MET A 52 8.15 9.10 17.32
C MET A 52 8.78 9.25 15.93
N ALA A 53 9.02 8.15 15.22
CA ALA A 53 9.56 8.17 13.86
C ALA A 53 8.62 8.89 12.88
N ALA A 54 7.31 8.78 13.09
CA ALA A 54 6.29 9.45 12.30
C ALA A 54 6.10 10.94 12.65
N LYS A 55 6.88 11.50 13.59
CA LYS A 55 6.75 12.88 14.07
C LYS A 55 5.31 13.23 14.50
N GLY A 56 4.62 12.27 15.12
CA GLY A 56 3.24 12.44 15.59
C GLY A 56 2.16 12.32 14.51
N ALA A 57 2.51 12.05 13.24
CA ALA A 57 1.53 11.74 12.22
C ALA A 57 0.96 10.32 12.41
N ASP A 58 -0.32 10.15 12.06
CA ASP A 58 -0.95 8.83 12.11
C ASP A 58 -0.38 7.91 11.03
N LEU A 59 0.20 6.79 11.45
CA LEU A 59 0.76 5.80 10.55
C LEU A 59 -0.34 4.92 9.95
N PRO A 60 -0.36 4.70 8.63
CA PRO A 60 -1.33 3.81 8.00
C PRO A 60 -1.02 2.32 8.22
N ALA A 61 0.25 1.98 8.46
CA ALA A 61 0.68 0.60 8.71
C ALA A 61 2.05 0.53 9.39
N LEU A 62 2.34 -0.62 10.00
CA LEU A 62 3.60 -0.93 10.65
C LEU A 62 4.01 -2.38 10.35
N TYR A 63 5.29 -2.55 10.00
CA TYR A 63 5.92 -3.85 9.84
C TYR A 63 6.59 -4.28 11.14
N HIS A 64 6.24 -5.48 11.62
CA HIS A 64 6.89 -6.12 12.76
C HIS A 64 7.77 -7.28 12.27
N PRO A 65 9.11 -7.13 12.29
CA PRO A 65 10.01 -8.20 11.88
C PRO A 65 9.96 -9.38 12.85
N ARG A 66 10.42 -10.56 12.41
CA ARG A 66 10.51 -11.77 13.25
C ARG A 66 11.30 -11.48 14.54
N GLN A 67 10.72 -11.80 15.68
CA GLN A 67 11.36 -11.68 17.00
C GLN A 67 11.26 -13.01 17.75
N GLY A 68 12.41 -13.65 17.98
CA GLY A 68 12.48 -14.95 18.67
C GLY A 68 11.64 -16.01 17.95
N ASN A 69 10.64 -16.56 18.66
CA ASN A 69 9.74 -17.58 18.13
C ASN A 69 8.54 -17.00 17.35
N GLN A 70 8.25 -15.71 17.47
CA GLN A 70 7.17 -15.06 16.74
C GLN A 70 7.65 -14.65 15.35
N GLY A 71 6.99 -15.15 14.32
CA GLY A 71 7.21 -14.75 12.93
C GLY A 71 6.88 -13.29 12.67
N ALA A 72 7.19 -12.86 11.44
CA ALA A 72 6.91 -11.50 11.03
C ALA A 72 5.40 -11.28 10.91
N TRP A 73 4.92 -10.09 11.24
CA TRP A 73 3.50 -9.77 11.10
C TRP A 73 3.30 -8.30 10.76
N PHE A 74 2.11 -8.00 10.25
CA PHE A 74 1.75 -6.67 9.77
C PHE A 74 0.64 -6.08 10.59
N GLU A 75 0.73 -4.78 10.83
CA GLU A 75 -0.31 -4.00 11.47
C GLU A 75 -0.81 -2.94 10.49
N ILE A 76 -2.12 -2.86 10.29
CA ILE A 76 -2.75 -1.92 9.36
C ILE A 76 -3.78 -1.10 10.14
N ALA A 77 -3.58 0.21 10.18
CA ALA A 77 -4.49 1.14 10.83
C ALA A 77 -5.62 1.54 9.88
N VAL A 78 -6.86 1.25 10.25
CA VAL A 78 -8.03 1.52 9.40
C VAL A 78 -8.40 3.00 9.41
N THR A 79 -8.28 3.68 10.57
CA THR A 79 -8.69 5.09 10.73
C THR A 79 -7.92 6.05 9.81
N PRO A 80 -6.58 5.95 9.70
CA PRO A 80 -5.80 6.80 8.79
C PRO A 80 -6.10 6.53 7.32
N LEU A 81 -6.44 5.28 6.96
CA LEU A 81 -6.77 4.88 5.59
C LEU A 81 -8.13 5.38 5.14
N VAL A 82 -9.12 5.38 6.03
CA VAL A 82 -10.46 5.90 5.75
C VAL A 82 -10.50 7.43 5.82
N GLN A 83 -9.48 8.05 6.43
CA GLN A 83 -9.46 9.49 6.75
C GLN A 83 -10.74 9.91 7.50
N ALA A 84 -11.16 9.09 8.47
CA ALA A 84 -12.43 9.25 9.19
C ALA A 84 -12.60 10.64 9.82
N ASN A 85 -11.48 11.31 10.14
CA ASN A 85 -11.44 12.63 10.78
C ASN A 85 -11.75 13.81 9.83
N LYS A 86 -12.00 13.60 8.53
CA LYS A 86 -12.35 14.69 7.60
C LYS A 86 -13.86 14.94 7.50
N PRO A 87 -14.34 16.15 7.18
CA PRO A 87 -15.76 16.45 6.98
C PRO A 87 -16.42 15.57 5.91
N PHE A 88 -17.73 15.29 6.01
CA PHE A 88 -18.44 14.30 5.18
C PHE A 88 -18.24 14.50 3.66
N HIS A 89 -18.20 15.75 3.18
CA HIS A 89 -17.95 16.09 1.77
C HIS A 89 -16.51 15.81 1.31
N LYS A 90 -15.54 15.74 2.23
CA LYS A 90 -14.15 15.32 1.95
C LYS A 90 -13.91 13.83 2.19
N ARG A 91 -14.91 13.06 2.66
CA ARG A 91 -14.82 11.61 2.88
C ARG A 91 -15.09 10.77 1.61
N ILE A 92 -15.68 11.36 0.58
CA ILE A 92 -16.07 10.63 -0.65
C ILE A 92 -14.84 10.14 -1.43
N ILE A 93 -13.88 11.04 -1.69
CA ILE A 93 -12.64 10.71 -2.42
C ILE A 93 -11.79 9.66 -1.67
N PRO A 94 -11.54 9.79 -0.35
CA PRO A 94 -10.85 8.77 0.45
C PRO A 94 -11.53 7.41 0.41
N ARG A 95 -12.86 7.34 0.52
CA ARG A 95 -13.62 6.08 0.45
C ARG A 95 -13.50 5.40 -0.91
N LEU A 96 -13.52 6.18 -2.00
CA LEU A 96 -13.27 5.66 -3.36
C LEU A 96 -11.83 5.17 -3.53
N SER A 97 -10.87 5.83 -2.88
CA SER A 97 -9.46 5.43 -2.90
C SER A 97 -9.08 4.33 -1.89
N PHE A 98 -9.98 3.95 -0.97
CA PHE A 98 -9.68 3.06 0.15
C PHE A 98 -9.12 1.72 -0.33
N LYS A 99 -9.75 1.11 -1.35
CA LYS A 99 -9.27 -0.15 -1.96
C LYS A 99 -7.82 -0.01 -2.43
N GLY A 100 -7.52 1.03 -3.20
CA GLY A 100 -6.18 1.27 -3.74
C GLY A 100 -5.14 1.54 -2.65
N ASN A 101 -5.48 2.36 -1.66
CA ASN A 101 -4.59 2.70 -0.54
C ASN A 101 -4.31 1.47 0.33
N LEU A 102 -5.34 0.67 0.64
CA LEU A 102 -5.20 -0.55 1.42
C LEU A 102 -4.25 -1.55 0.73
N VAL A 103 -4.44 -1.78 -0.57
CA VAL A 103 -3.60 -2.70 -1.34
C VAL A 103 -2.17 -2.17 -1.46
N ALA A 104 -1.99 -0.86 -1.69
CA ALA A 104 -0.67 -0.24 -1.72
C ALA A 104 0.08 -0.41 -0.39
N VAL A 105 -0.63 -0.30 0.72
CA VAL A 105 -0.10 -0.49 2.07
C VAL A 105 0.30 -1.95 2.31
N VAL A 106 -0.54 -2.90 1.89
CA VAL A 106 -0.21 -4.34 1.96
C VAL A 106 1.05 -4.64 1.15
N PHE A 107 1.17 -4.14 -0.09
CA PHE A 107 2.38 -4.32 -0.88
C PHE A 107 3.60 -3.61 -0.30
N SER A 108 3.42 -2.47 0.36
CA SER A 108 4.51 -1.78 1.05
C SER A 108 5.05 -2.63 2.20
N LEU A 109 4.18 -3.22 3.00
CA LEU A 109 4.55 -4.13 4.10
C LEU A 109 5.24 -5.40 3.60
N ILE A 110 4.73 -6.01 2.53
CA ILE A 110 5.37 -7.16 1.87
C ILE A 110 6.73 -6.77 1.30
N GLY A 111 6.83 -5.60 0.67
CA GLY A 111 8.10 -5.09 0.14
C GLY A 111 9.12 -4.86 1.25
N GLN A 112 8.71 -4.27 2.37
CA GLN A 112 9.55 -4.10 3.56
C GLN A 112 10.03 -5.45 4.08
N HIS A 113 9.14 -6.41 4.26
CA HIS A 113 9.50 -7.77 4.67
C HIS A 113 10.49 -8.41 3.69
N TYR A 114 10.21 -8.34 2.39
CA TYR A 114 11.05 -8.91 1.35
C TYR A 114 12.47 -8.32 1.36
N TYR A 115 12.62 -6.99 1.39
CA TYR A 115 13.94 -6.35 1.35
C TYR A 115 14.68 -6.31 2.68
N LEU A 116 13.97 -6.38 3.81
CA LEU A 116 14.62 -6.40 5.13
C LEU A 116 14.96 -7.81 5.60
N THR A 117 14.19 -8.82 5.18
CA THR A 117 14.27 -10.17 5.73
C THR A 117 14.70 -11.22 4.73
N LEU A 118 14.27 -11.14 3.47
CA LEU A 118 14.51 -12.21 2.48
C LEU A 118 15.63 -11.87 1.48
N ARG A 119 15.71 -10.60 1.07
CA ARG A 119 16.64 -10.13 0.04
C ARG A 119 17.69 -9.20 0.64
N HIS A 120 18.85 -9.75 0.95
CA HIS A 120 19.98 -9.01 1.54
C HIS A 120 20.85 -8.26 0.52
N SER A 121 20.51 -8.28 -0.77
CA SER A 121 21.30 -7.65 -1.83
C SER A 121 21.16 -6.12 -1.89
N VAL A 122 20.25 -5.53 -1.12
CA VAL A 122 19.94 -4.09 -1.19
C VAL A 122 20.61 -3.35 -0.04
N LYS A 123 21.36 -2.30 -0.37
CA LYS A 123 21.99 -1.42 0.62
C LYS A 123 20.92 -0.69 1.45
N ARG A 124 21.18 -0.51 2.74
CA ARG A 124 20.24 0.10 3.70
C ARG A 124 19.65 1.45 3.24
N GLY A 125 20.47 2.31 2.62
CA GLY A 125 20.03 3.60 2.09
C GLY A 125 19.13 3.54 0.85
N ALA A 126 19.07 2.39 0.16
CA ALA A 126 18.27 2.19 -1.05
C ALA A 126 16.99 1.37 -0.80
N ILE A 127 16.74 0.96 0.45
CA ILE A 127 15.58 0.12 0.79
C ILE A 127 14.28 0.83 0.48
N GLU A 128 14.12 2.09 0.88
CA GLU A 128 12.88 2.83 0.65
C GLU A 128 12.55 2.96 -0.85
N ALA A 129 13.55 3.29 -1.67
CA ALA A 129 13.39 3.35 -3.12
C ALA A 129 13.03 1.98 -3.71
N SER A 130 13.64 0.91 -3.21
CA SER A 130 13.37 -0.47 -3.65
C SER A 130 11.96 -0.93 -3.25
N VAL A 131 11.50 -0.58 -2.06
CA VAL A 131 10.13 -0.83 -1.59
C VAL A 131 9.14 -0.04 -2.44
N ARG A 132 9.39 1.24 -2.73
CA ARG A 132 8.53 2.05 -3.60
C ARG A 132 8.38 1.45 -4.99
N ALA A 133 9.50 1.08 -5.63
CA ALA A 133 9.49 0.43 -6.93
C ALA A 133 8.75 -0.93 -6.90
N TYR A 134 8.88 -1.68 -5.82
CA TYR A 134 8.15 -2.93 -5.61
C TYR A 134 6.64 -2.69 -5.55
N VAL A 135 6.20 -1.70 -4.76
CA VAL A 135 4.79 -1.33 -4.64
C VAL A 135 4.22 -0.90 -5.99
N GLU A 136 4.93 -0.05 -6.73
CA GLU A 136 4.49 0.40 -8.06
C GLU A 136 4.32 -0.77 -9.03
N LYS A 137 5.28 -1.71 -9.05
CA LYS A 137 5.20 -2.93 -9.87
C LYS A 137 3.99 -3.78 -9.48
N GLN A 138 3.84 -4.10 -8.20
CA GLN A 138 2.76 -4.98 -7.73
C GLN A 138 1.38 -4.33 -7.88
N LEU A 139 1.25 -3.03 -7.66
CA LEU A 139 0.02 -2.30 -7.93
C LEU A 139 -0.35 -2.32 -9.41
N LYS A 140 0.62 -2.19 -10.32
CA LYS A 140 0.36 -2.28 -11.75
C LYS A 140 -0.16 -3.68 -12.13
N GLU A 141 0.55 -4.73 -11.70
CA GLU A 141 0.19 -6.13 -11.95
C GLU A 141 -1.20 -6.47 -11.38
N TRP A 142 -1.45 -6.07 -10.13
CA TRP A 142 -2.74 -6.27 -9.47
C TRP A 142 -3.88 -5.52 -10.16
N ASN A 143 -3.68 -4.25 -10.55
CA ASN A 143 -4.69 -3.48 -11.27
C ASN A 143 -5.03 -4.11 -12.63
N GLU A 144 -4.03 -4.60 -13.36
CA GLU A 144 -4.23 -5.30 -14.63
C GLU A 144 -5.03 -6.60 -14.43
N ALA A 145 -4.75 -7.35 -13.36
CA ALA A 145 -5.46 -8.57 -13.02
C ALA A 145 -6.91 -8.33 -12.59
N GLN A 146 -7.17 -7.24 -11.86
CA GLN A 146 -8.52 -6.87 -11.38
C GLN A 146 -9.40 -6.32 -12.50
N HIS A 147 -8.81 -5.66 -13.50
CA HIS A 147 -9.56 -4.96 -14.55
C HIS A 147 -9.33 -5.56 -15.93
N LYS A 148 -9.40 -6.90 -16.07
CA LYS A 148 -9.10 -7.61 -17.34
C LYS A 148 -9.80 -7.03 -18.58
N ILE A 149 -11.06 -6.59 -18.44
CA ILE A 149 -11.84 -6.02 -19.55
C ILE A 149 -11.37 -4.60 -19.90
N ARG A 150 -11.18 -3.74 -18.89
CA ARG A 150 -10.67 -2.36 -19.09
C ARG A 150 -9.21 -2.38 -19.55
N ALA A 151 -8.38 -3.26 -19.01
CA ALA A 151 -7.00 -3.43 -19.42
C ALA A 151 -6.91 -3.84 -20.89
N LYS A 152 -7.76 -4.76 -21.37
CA LYS A 152 -7.82 -5.11 -22.80
C LYS A 152 -8.23 -3.93 -23.69
N LEU A 153 -9.15 -3.07 -23.23
CA LEU A 153 -9.60 -1.91 -23.99
C LEU A 153 -8.58 -0.76 -24.03
N PHE A 154 -7.87 -0.52 -22.92
CA PHE A 154 -6.99 0.64 -22.77
C PHE A 154 -5.50 0.34 -22.99
N LYS A 155 -5.04 -0.93 -22.96
CA LYS A 155 -3.64 -1.30 -23.26
C LYS A 155 -3.14 -0.76 -24.62
N PRO A 156 -3.91 -0.82 -25.73
CA PRO A 156 -3.45 -0.27 -27.01
C PRO A 156 -3.29 1.25 -26.97
N LEU A 157 -4.03 1.93 -26.10
CA LEU A 157 -4.07 3.39 -25.97
C LEU A 157 -3.14 3.93 -24.86
N GLN A 158 -2.54 3.06 -24.04
CA GLN A 158 -1.56 3.47 -23.02
C GLN A 158 -0.42 4.34 -23.56
N PRO A 159 0.26 4.00 -24.67
CA PRO A 159 1.40 4.80 -25.14
C PRO A 159 0.98 6.21 -25.59
N THR A 160 -0.22 6.38 -26.13
CA THR A 160 -0.74 7.70 -26.53
C THR A 160 -1.17 8.51 -25.31
N LEU A 161 -1.84 7.88 -24.34
CA LEU A 161 -2.21 8.51 -23.06
C LEU A 161 -0.98 8.93 -22.24
N GLU A 162 0.09 8.13 -22.21
CA GLU A 162 1.35 8.50 -21.54
C GLU A 162 2.06 9.67 -22.24
N ARG A 163 2.03 9.73 -23.57
CA ARG A 163 2.57 10.88 -24.32
C ARG A 163 1.79 12.15 -24.01
N TRP A 164 0.46 12.05 -23.94
CA TRP A 164 -0.40 13.18 -23.59
C TRP A 164 -0.23 13.62 -22.14
N SER A 165 -0.12 12.69 -21.19
CA SER A 165 0.10 13.02 -19.78
C SER A 165 1.46 13.70 -19.56
N ARG A 166 2.52 13.25 -20.23
CA ARG A 166 3.84 13.91 -20.21
C ARG A 166 3.79 15.30 -20.83
N SER A 167 3.06 15.48 -21.93
CA SER A 167 2.88 16.79 -22.57
C SER A 167 2.11 17.76 -21.67
N LEU A 168 1.03 17.30 -21.02
CA LEU A 168 0.27 18.08 -20.06
C LEU A 168 1.08 18.44 -18.81
N ALA A 169 1.84 17.50 -18.25
CA ALA A 169 2.72 17.75 -17.11
C ALA A 169 3.80 18.78 -17.46
N LYS A 170 4.37 18.71 -18.67
CA LYS A 170 5.36 19.69 -19.15
C LYS A 170 4.74 21.08 -19.32
N LYS A 171 3.52 21.18 -19.85
CA LYS A 171 2.77 22.44 -19.97
C LYS A 171 2.44 23.03 -18.59
N ALA A 172 1.94 22.21 -17.66
CA ALA A 172 1.63 22.65 -16.31
C ALA A 172 2.88 23.10 -15.52
N ALA A 173 4.02 22.43 -15.70
CA ALA A 173 5.30 22.83 -15.11
C ALA A 173 5.81 24.16 -15.70
N ALA A 174 5.61 24.39 -17.00
CA ALA A 174 5.96 25.65 -17.66
C ALA A 174 5.07 26.81 -17.21
N GLU A 175 3.77 26.58 -17.00
CA GLU A 175 2.85 27.58 -16.46
C GLU A 175 3.16 27.93 -14.99
N LYS A 176 3.51 26.94 -14.16
CA LYS A 176 3.96 27.19 -12.79
C LYS A 176 5.22 28.04 -12.73
N LYS A 177 6.17 27.84 -13.66
CA LYS A 177 7.37 28.67 -13.80
C LYS A 177 7.11 30.07 -14.38
N LYS A 178 5.97 30.30 -15.02
CA LYS A 178 5.57 31.63 -15.52
C LYS A 178 4.78 32.45 -14.49
N LYS A 179 4.20 31.80 -13.47
CA LYS A 179 3.37 32.42 -12.43
C LYS A 179 4.09 32.64 -11.10
N GLY A 180 5.32 32.15 -10.95
CA GLY A 180 6.21 32.46 -9.83
C GLY A 180 7.43 33.21 -10.34
#